data_AF-A0A6M3JRK1-F1
#
_entry.id   AF-A0A6M3JRK1-F1
#
_cell.length_a   1.000
_cell.length_b   1.000
_cell.length_c   1.000
_cell.angle_alpha   90.00
_cell.angle_beta   90.00
_cell.angle_gamma   90.00
#
_symmetry.space_group_name_H-M   'P 1'
#
loop_
_entity.id
_entity.type
_entity.pdbx_description
1 polymer ?
#
loop_
_entity_poly.entity_id
_entity_poly.type
_entity_poly.pdbx_seq_one_letter_code
_entity_poly.pdbx_strand_id
1 'polypeptide(L)' 'METITLNIWVCTDRARSRQDIKVKVEKEDWDSWDDRERENFITEKLLEQVEWGYTVE' A
#
# COMPACT_ATOMS: atom_id res chain seq x y z
N MET A 1 -14.60 -7.73 -14.77
CA MET A 1 -13.40 -7.21 -14.09
C MET A 1 -13.36 -7.83 -12.70
N GLU A 2 -12.33 -8.62 -12.41
CA GLU A 2 -12.10 -9.26 -11.11
C GLU A 2 -11.19 -8.36 -10.28
N THR A 3 -11.56 -8.09 -9.03
CA THR A 3 -10.78 -7.24 -8.12
C THR A 3 -10.18 -8.10 -7.01
N ILE A 4 -8.89 -7.92 -6.74
CA ILE A 4 -8.22 -8.56 -5.60
C ILE A 4 -8.03 -7.55 -4.47
N THR A 5 -7.90 -8.06 -3.24
CA THR A 5 -7.58 -7.24 -2.07
C THR A 5 -6.19 -7.63 -1.56
N LEU A 6 -5.28 -6.68 -1.57
CA LEU A 6 -3.94 -6.81 -1.01
C LEU A 6 -3.99 -6.40 0.45
N ASN A 7 -3.49 -7.27 1.33
CA ASN A 7 -3.27 -6.95 2.74
C ASN A 7 -1.79 -6.60 2.93
N ILE A 8 -1.50 -5.32 3.16
CA ILE A 8 -0.14 -4.79 3.29
C ILE A 8 0.12 -4.53 4.76
N TRP A 9 1.22 -5.10 5.27
CA TRP A 9 1.61 -4.99 6.67
C TRP A 9 2.70 -3.95 6.81
N VAL A 10 2.39 -2.85 7.49
CA VAL A 10 3.32 -1.75 7.70
C VAL A 10 3.76 -1.71 9.16
N CYS A 11 5.06 -1.76 9.37
CA CYS A 11 5.70 -1.53 10.65
C CYS A 11 6.28 -0.11 10.64
N THR A 12 5.60 0.86 11.26
CA THR A 12 6.05 2.26 11.25
C THR A 12 7.17 2.53 12.26
N ASP A 13 7.31 1.72 13.32
CA ASP A 13 8.48 1.69 14.20
C ASP A 13 8.37 0.53 15.23
N ARG A 14 9.45 0.18 15.94
CA ARG A 14 9.44 -0.86 17.01
C ARG A 14 8.43 -0.59 18.14
N ALA A 15 8.01 0.66 18.31
CA ALA A 15 7.11 1.10 19.37
C ALA A 15 5.65 1.32 18.94
N ARG A 16 5.35 1.30 17.63
CA ARG A 16 3.98 1.51 17.13
C ARG A 16 3.32 0.19 16.77
N SER A 17 2.02 0.10 17.05
CA SER A 17 1.20 -1.05 16.65
C SER A 17 1.29 -1.24 15.14
N ARG A 18 1.50 -2.49 14.72
CA ARG A 18 1.38 -2.91 13.32
C ARG A 18 0.09 -2.37 12.72
N GLN A 19 0.21 -1.78 11.54
CA GLN A 19 -0.94 -1.32 10.78
C GLN A 19 -1.14 -2.24 9.58
N ASP A 20 -2.35 -2.78 9.47
CA ASP A 20 -2.75 -3.58 8.32
C ASP A 20 -3.55 -2.68 7.38
N ILE A 21 -3.01 -2.45 6.17
CA ILE A 21 -3.64 -1.63 5.14
C ILE A 21 -4.23 -2.54 4.08
N LYS A 22 -5.49 -2.29 3.70
CA LYS A 22 -6.20 -3.06 2.68
C LYS A 22 -6.35 -2.23 1.43
N VAL A 23 -5.74 -2.68 0.34
CA VAL A 23 -5.80 -2.00 -0.96
C VAL A 23 -6.52 -2.90 -1.95
N LYS A 24 -7.41 -2.30 -2.76
CA LYS A 24 -8.06 -3.00 -3.86
C LYS A 24 -7.37 -2.62 -5.17
N VAL A 25 -7.16 -3.62 -6.02
CA VAL A 25 -6.58 -3.45 -7.35
C VAL A 25 -7.27 -4.43 -8.30
N GLU A 26 -7.43 -4.05 -9.57
CA GLU A 26 -7.91 -4.98 -10.57
C GLU A 26 -6.88 -6.08 -10.79
N LYS A 27 -7.35 -7.32 -10.92
CA LYS A 27 -6.45 -8.48 -11.06
C LYS A 27 -5.66 -8.43 -12.35
N GLU A 28 -6.29 -7.96 -13.43
CA GLU A 28 -5.66 -7.85 -14.76
C GLU A 28 -4.47 -6.89 -14.72
N ASP A 29 -4.66 -5.71 -14.12
CA ASP A 29 -3.59 -4.75 -13.89
C ASP A 29 -2.47 -5.37 -13.04
N TRP A 30 -2.82 -5.95 -11.89
CA TRP A 30 -1.85 -6.54 -10.97
C TRP A 30 -1.01 -7.65 -11.60
N ASP A 31 -1.64 -8.54 -12.36
CA ASP A 31 -0.98 -9.67 -13.03
C ASP A 31 -0.11 -9.18 -14.20
N SER A 32 -0.45 -8.05 -14.82
CA SER A 32 0.33 -7.45 -15.92
C SER A 32 1.57 -6.69 -15.48
N TRP A 33 1.58 -6.19 -14.24
CA TRP A 33 2.66 -5.36 -13.71
C TRP A 33 3.93 -6.14 -13.38
N ASP A 34 5.07 -5.52 -13.63
CA ASP A 34 6.34 -5.98 -13.09
C ASP A 34 6.49 -5.67 -11.59
N ASP A 35 7.57 -6.16 -10.98
CA ASP A 35 7.80 -5.98 -9.55
C ASP A 35 7.95 -4.50 -9.16
N ARG A 36 8.54 -3.67 -10.03
CA ARG A 36 8.74 -2.24 -9.77
C ARG A 36 7.42 -1.47 -9.85
N GLU A 37 6.57 -1.78 -10.81
CA GLU A 37 5.23 -1.21 -10.94
C GLU A 37 4.37 -1.55 -9.72
N ARG A 38 4.42 -2.82 -9.26
CA ARG A 38 3.73 -3.25 -8.03
C ARG A 38 4.25 -2.53 -6.79
N GLU A 39 5.57 -2.36 -6.65
CA GLU A 39 6.19 -1.63 -5.55
C GLU A 39 5.80 -0.14 -5.54
N ASN A 40 5.78 0.50 -6.71
CA ASN A 40 5.35 1.89 -6.85
C ASN A 40 3.88 2.05 -6.43
N PHE A 41 3.00 1.20 -6.94
CA PHE A 41 1.58 1.22 -6.57
C PHE A 41 1.37 1.05 -5.06
N ILE A 42 2.06 0.08 -4.45
CA ILE A 42 2.01 -0.11 -2.99
C ILE A 42 2.48 1.16 -2.27
N THR A 43 3.61 1.73 -2.69
CA THR A 43 4.19 2.93 -2.06
C THR A 43 3.25 4.13 -2.16
N GLU A 44 2.65 4.38 -3.32
CA GLU A 44 1.66 5.45 -3.51
C GLU A 44 0.46 5.25 -2.58
N LYS A 45 -0.06 4.03 -2.48
CA LYS A 45 -1.19 3.72 -1.59
C LYS A 45 -0.84 3.84 -0.11
N LEU A 46 0.41 3.56 0.26
CA LEU A 46 0.90 3.82 1.61
C LEU A 46 1.01 5.32 1.88
N LEU A 47 1.54 6.11 0.94
CA LEU A 47 1.66 7.56 1.08
C LEU A 47 0.30 8.25 1.21
N GLU A 48 -0.71 7.85 0.41
CA GLU A 48 -2.10 8.32 0.54
C GLU A 48 -2.68 8.09 1.94
N GLN A 49 -2.29 7.01 2.63
CA GLN A 49 -2.72 6.72 4.00
C GLN A 49 -1.89 7.49 5.06
N VAL A 50 -0.65 7.87 4.74
CA VAL A 50 0.28 8.55 5.65
C VAL A 50 0.10 10.07 5.67
N GLU A 51 -0.60 10.68 4.70
CA GLU A 51 -0.96 12.11 4.71
C GLU A 51 -1.84 12.55 5.92
N TRP A 52 -2.16 11.66 6.85
CA TRP A 52 -2.92 11.93 8.09
C TRP A 52 -2.06 12.06 9.38
N GLY A 53 -0.77 12.44 9.33
CA GLY A 53 -0.05 12.61 10.61
C GLY A 53 1.35 13.21 10.67
N TYR A 54 1.96 13.67 9.57
CA TYR A 54 3.28 14.29 9.62
C TYR A 54 3.30 15.60 8.86
N THR A 55 3.30 16.70 9.61
CA THR A 55 3.80 17.98 9.10
C THR A 55 5.30 17.81 8.91
N VAL A 56 5.77 17.80 7.66
CA VAL A 56 7.20 17.99 7.38
C VAL A 56 7.47 19.46 7.69
N GLU A 57 7.95 19.72 8.90
CA GLU A 57 8.56 21.01 9.28
C GLU A 57 10.00 21.10 8.74
#